data_AF-A0A2D5ZX14-F1
#
_entry.id   AF-A0A2D5ZX14-F1
#
_cell.length_a   1.000
_cell.length_b   1.000
_cell.length_c   1.000
_cell.angle_alpha   90.00
_cell.angle_beta   90.00
_cell.angle_gamma   90.00
#
_symmetry.space_group_name_H-M   'P 1'
#
loop_
_entity.id
_entity.type
_entity.pdbx_description
1 polymer ?
#
loop_
_entity_poly.entity_id
_entity_poly.type
_entity_poly.pdbx_seq_one_letter_code
_entity_poly.pdbx_strand_id
1 'polypeptide(L)'
;MDELLVEFKSESKDLISELMTILEDLEDDPGKVKDLENYGQIVDRIMGGAKSLAMAVDDSETLNRIGTYAELCKAVGYKGSQIEGNEEFANIVIALLLDATEMLEQMVVTLGTDQQKDIKQHLNQTFLDRLTWVSDQFAEGTRASVAIQGKGEKVPEAQKQVQIDDLLAQLGLT
;
A
#
# COMPACT_ATOMS: atom_id res chain seq x y z
N MET A 1 6.04 26.70 6.95
CA MET A 1 5.42 25.40 6.69
C MET A 1 4.36 25.23 7.75
N ASP A 2 3.14 24.85 7.38
CA ASP A 2 2.03 24.62 8.32
C ASP A 2 2.48 23.63 9.41
N GLU A 3 2.20 23.93 10.67
CA GLU A 3 2.61 23.11 11.82
C GLU A 3 2.07 21.67 11.68
N LEU A 4 0.84 21.55 11.17
CA LEU A 4 0.21 20.26 10.88
C LEU A 4 0.94 19.45 9.81
N LEU A 5 1.50 20.12 8.79
CA LEU A 5 2.30 19.45 7.76
C LEU A 5 3.63 18.94 8.32
N VAL A 6 4.26 19.71 9.22
CA VAL A 6 5.52 19.31 9.85
C VAL A 6 5.30 18.08 10.74
N GLU A 7 4.25 18.11 11.56
CA GLU A 7 3.87 16.99 12.42
C GLU A 7 3.54 15.73 11.62
N PHE A 8 2.70 15.85 10.59
CA PHE A 8 2.35 14.74 9.70
C PHE A 8 3.59 14.12 9.04
N LYS A 9 4.52 14.95 8.53
CA LYS A 9 5.77 14.45 7.93
C LYS A 9 6.65 13.74 8.96
N SER A 10 6.70 14.22 10.20
CA SER A 10 7.49 13.59 11.26
C SER A 10 6.90 12.24 11.65
N GLU A 11 5.60 12.18 11.97
CA GLU A 11 4.94 10.92 12.34
C GLU A 11 5.02 9.91 11.20
N SER A 12 4.79 10.34 9.96
CA SER A 12 4.85 9.45 8.80
C SER A 12 6.24 8.85 8.60
N LYS A 13 7.34 9.57 8.91
CA LYS A 13 8.69 9.02 8.83
C LYS A 13 8.93 7.92 9.85
N ASP A 14 8.46 8.11 11.09
CA ASP A 14 8.58 7.10 12.13
C ASP A 14 7.80 5.84 11.75
N LEU A 15 6.57 6.00 11.22
CA LEU A 15 5.76 4.89 10.72
C LEU A 15 6.41 4.19 9.52
N ILE A 16 6.98 4.93 8.58
CA ILE A 16 7.68 4.36 7.42
C ILE A 16 8.91 3.57 7.85
N SER A 17 9.67 4.04 8.84
CA SER A 17 10.78 3.27 9.39
C SER A 17 10.30 1.93 9.97
N GLU A 18 9.15 1.93 10.67
CA GLU A 18 8.54 0.70 11.19
C GLU A 18 8.08 -0.25 10.06
N LEU A 19 7.47 0.30 9.00
CA LEU A 19 7.09 -0.45 7.81
C LEU A 19 8.30 -1.11 7.13
N MET A 20 9.41 -0.38 6.97
CA MET A 20 10.64 -0.91 6.38
C MET A 20 11.22 -2.04 7.22
N THR A 21 11.29 -1.88 8.55
CA THR A 21 11.77 -2.95 9.45
C THR A 21 10.94 -4.23 9.30
N ILE A 22 9.60 -4.12 9.21
CA ILE A 22 8.74 -5.29 8.99
C ILE A 22 9.07 -5.98 7.66
N LEU A 23 9.26 -5.20 6.59
CA LEU A 23 9.54 -5.76 5.27
C LEU A 23 10.94 -6.38 5.16
N GLU A 24 11.95 -5.79 5.80
CA GLU A 24 13.31 -6.34 5.88
C GLU A 24 13.30 -7.67 6.67
N ASP A 25 12.60 -7.73 7.80
CA ASP A 25 12.45 -8.97 8.59
C ASP A 25 11.74 -10.08 7.79
N LEU A 26 10.79 -9.70 6.92
CA LEU A 26 10.06 -10.61 6.04
C LEU A 26 10.87 -11.07 4.83
N GLU A 27 11.77 -10.23 4.31
CA GLU A 27 12.70 -10.60 3.23
C GLU A 27 13.65 -11.71 3.70
N ASP A 28 14.10 -11.65 4.96
CA ASP A 28 14.93 -12.68 5.60
C ASP A 28 14.15 -13.96 5.97
N ASP A 29 12.85 -13.85 6.29
CA ASP A 29 11.98 -14.98 6.65
C ASP A 29 10.55 -14.85 6.07
N PRO A 30 10.33 -15.31 4.81
CA PRO A 30 9.03 -15.24 4.14
C PRO A 30 7.95 -16.08 4.81
N GLY A 31 8.32 -17.01 5.71
CA GLY A 31 7.38 -17.82 6.50
C GLY A 31 6.53 -16.97 7.46
N LYS A 32 6.95 -15.74 7.72
CA LYS A 32 6.23 -14.77 8.56
C LYS A 32 5.28 -13.87 7.78
N VAL A 33 4.95 -14.18 6.51
CA VAL A 33 4.11 -13.33 5.63
C VAL A 33 2.82 -12.79 6.27
N LYS A 34 2.29 -13.45 7.31
CA LYS A 34 1.17 -12.95 8.14
C LYS A 34 1.44 -11.57 8.76
N ASP A 35 2.69 -11.20 9.02
CA ASP A 35 3.09 -9.90 9.56
C ASP A 35 2.83 -8.75 8.57
N LEU A 36 2.57 -9.03 7.28
CA LEU A 36 2.06 -8.04 6.34
C LEU A 36 0.68 -7.47 6.74
N GLU A 37 -0.06 -8.15 7.62
CA GLU A 37 -1.25 -7.57 8.24
C GLU A 37 -0.89 -6.38 9.15
N ASN A 38 0.19 -6.51 9.93
CA ASN A 38 0.70 -5.42 10.77
C ASN A 38 1.19 -4.25 9.91
N TYR A 39 1.92 -4.54 8.83
CA TYR A 39 2.27 -3.55 7.79
C TYR A 39 1.02 -2.79 7.31
N GLY A 40 -0.05 -3.52 6.96
CA GLY A 40 -1.32 -2.95 6.51
C GLY A 40 -2.01 -2.06 7.55
N GLN A 41 -1.87 -2.35 8.84
CA GLN A 41 -2.40 -1.53 9.93
C GLN A 41 -1.59 -0.24 10.15
N ILE A 42 -0.27 -0.32 10.04
CA ILE A 42 0.61 0.85 10.22
C ILE A 42 0.45 1.84 9.07
N VAL A 43 0.45 1.37 7.82
CA VAL A 43 0.29 2.25 6.64
C VAL A 43 -1.10 2.89 6.57
N ASP A 44 -2.12 2.27 7.18
CA ASP A 44 -3.45 2.86 7.34
C ASP A 44 -3.43 4.16 8.15
N ARG A 45 -2.51 4.29 9.11
CA ARG A 45 -2.33 5.53 9.90
C ARG A 45 -1.81 6.67 9.02
N ILE A 46 -0.88 6.38 8.12
CA ILE A 46 -0.37 7.35 7.13
C ILE A 46 -1.51 7.76 6.18
N MET A 47 -2.27 6.78 5.68
CA MET A 47 -3.43 7.04 4.81
C MET A 47 -4.48 7.93 5.49
N GLY A 48 -4.86 7.60 6.72
CA GLY A 48 -5.84 8.34 7.51
C GLY A 48 -5.36 9.76 7.83
N GLY A 49 -4.09 9.92 8.20
CA GLY A 49 -3.46 11.22 8.44
C GLY A 49 -3.47 12.09 7.19
N ALA A 50 -3.06 11.53 6.04
CA ALA A 50 -3.03 12.25 4.77
C ALA A 50 -4.42 12.72 4.34
N LYS A 51 -5.43 11.83 4.38
CA LYS A 51 -6.83 12.16 4.02
C LYS A 51 -7.43 13.19 4.96
N SER A 52 -7.14 13.09 6.27
CA SER A 52 -7.62 14.06 7.26
C SER A 52 -7.00 15.44 7.04
N LEU A 53 -5.69 15.49 6.77
CA LEU A 53 -5.00 16.74 6.53
C LEU A 53 -5.42 17.39 5.20
N ALA A 54 -5.71 16.60 4.16
CA ALA A 54 -6.22 17.09 2.88
C ALA A 54 -7.55 17.87 3.03
N MET A 55 -8.32 17.62 4.09
CA MET A 55 -9.54 18.36 4.42
C MET A 55 -9.27 19.69 5.16
N ALA A 56 -8.06 19.88 5.68
CA ALA A 56 -7.69 20.99 6.54
C ALA A 56 -6.73 22.01 5.89
N VAL A 57 -6.05 21.65 4.80
CA VAL A 57 -5.04 22.50 4.14
C VAL A 57 -5.28 22.64 2.63
N ASP A 58 -4.73 23.70 2.04
CA ASP A 58 -4.91 24.01 0.61
C ASP A 58 -4.19 23.02 -0.33
N ASP A 59 -3.06 22.41 0.09
CA ASP A 59 -2.32 21.35 -0.65
C ASP A 59 -3.02 19.98 -0.55
N SER A 60 -4.33 19.98 -0.83
CA SER A 60 -5.19 18.81 -0.74
C SER A 60 -4.88 17.77 -1.82
N GLU A 61 -4.41 18.18 -3.01
CA GLU A 61 -4.13 17.25 -4.11
C GLU A 61 -2.98 16.31 -3.77
N THR A 62 -1.85 16.83 -3.29
CA THR A 62 -0.69 15.99 -2.96
C THR A 62 -1.01 15.06 -1.78
N LEU A 63 -1.70 15.58 -0.76
CA LEU A 63 -2.13 14.78 0.38
C LEU A 63 -3.12 13.69 -0.01
N ASN A 64 -4.05 13.97 -0.92
CA ASN A 64 -4.96 12.95 -1.46
C ASN A 64 -4.17 11.86 -2.20
N ARG A 65 -3.16 12.23 -3.01
CA ARG A 65 -2.29 11.25 -3.70
C ARG A 65 -1.52 10.38 -2.72
N ILE A 66 -0.93 10.96 -1.66
CA ILE A 66 -0.28 10.20 -0.57
C ILE A 66 -1.28 9.24 0.07
N GLY A 67 -2.48 9.73 0.37
CA GLY A 67 -3.56 8.91 0.94
C GLY A 67 -3.94 7.73 0.05
N THR A 68 -4.18 7.95 -1.24
CA THR A 68 -4.51 6.88 -2.19
C THR A 68 -3.34 5.90 -2.37
N TYR A 69 -2.10 6.39 -2.38
CA TYR A 69 -0.93 5.51 -2.50
C TYR A 69 -0.71 4.66 -1.24
N ALA A 70 -0.88 5.23 -0.05
CA ALA A 70 -0.87 4.47 1.20
C ALA A 70 -2.00 3.43 1.26
N GLU A 71 -3.16 3.74 0.68
CA GLU A 71 -4.27 2.79 0.53
C GLU A 71 -3.96 1.63 -0.42
N LEU A 72 -3.17 1.88 -1.47
CA LEU A 72 -2.65 0.85 -2.36
C LEU A 72 -1.70 -0.09 -1.62
N CYS A 73 -0.71 0.47 -0.89
CA CYS A 73 0.21 -0.31 -0.07
C CYS A 73 -0.54 -1.15 0.97
N LYS A 74 -1.55 -0.54 1.63
CA LYS A 74 -2.45 -1.22 2.56
C LYS A 74 -3.12 -2.43 1.91
N ALA A 75 -3.74 -2.23 0.74
CA ALA A 75 -4.47 -3.28 0.05
C ALA A 75 -3.56 -4.46 -0.34
N VAL A 76 -2.35 -4.17 -0.82
CA VAL A 76 -1.35 -5.19 -1.15
C VAL A 76 -0.87 -5.92 0.12
N GLY A 77 -0.59 -5.20 1.21
CA GLY A 77 -0.19 -5.82 2.50
C GLY A 77 -1.24 -6.79 3.06
N TYR A 78 -2.50 -6.38 3.13
CA TYR A 78 -3.58 -7.25 3.61
C TYR A 78 -3.84 -8.47 2.71
N LYS A 79 -3.67 -8.34 1.40
CA LYS A 79 -3.79 -9.49 0.48
C LYS A 79 -2.56 -10.38 0.55
N GLY A 80 -1.37 -9.79 0.69
CA GLY A 80 -0.10 -10.49 0.88
C GLY A 80 -0.09 -11.37 2.11
N SER A 81 -0.65 -10.89 3.24
CA SER A 81 -0.74 -11.69 4.47
C SER A 81 -1.60 -12.96 4.34
N GLN A 82 -2.39 -13.08 3.27
CA GLN A 82 -3.23 -14.24 3.01
C GLN A 82 -2.54 -15.28 2.13
N ILE A 83 -1.30 -15.06 1.70
CA ILE A 83 -0.53 -16.03 0.93
C ILE A 83 -0.19 -17.24 1.81
N GLU A 84 -0.48 -18.44 1.32
CA GLU A 84 -0.22 -19.70 2.01
C GLU A 84 0.47 -20.68 1.05
N GLY A 85 1.58 -21.28 1.49
CA GLY A 85 2.28 -22.32 0.75
C GLY A 85 2.93 -21.88 -0.57
N ASN A 86 3.08 -20.56 -0.79
CA ASN A 86 3.73 -20.00 -1.99
C ASN A 86 4.75 -18.91 -1.59
N GLU A 87 5.92 -19.34 -1.14
CA GLU A 87 7.01 -18.45 -0.69
C GLU A 87 7.54 -17.57 -1.82
N GLU A 88 7.58 -18.07 -3.05
CA GLU A 88 8.01 -17.28 -4.21
C GLU A 88 7.09 -16.08 -4.44
N PHE A 89 5.77 -16.30 -4.38
CA PHE A 89 4.82 -15.20 -4.48
C PHE A 89 4.89 -14.25 -3.29
N ALA A 90 5.07 -14.77 -2.07
CA ALA A 90 5.28 -13.93 -0.88
C ALA A 90 6.49 -13.01 -1.06
N ASN A 91 7.62 -13.53 -1.54
CA ASN A 91 8.84 -12.75 -1.81
C ASN A 91 8.61 -11.64 -2.84
N ILE A 92 7.86 -11.92 -3.90
CA ILE A 92 7.54 -10.90 -4.91
C ILE A 92 6.68 -9.79 -4.28
N VAL A 93 5.72 -10.14 -3.44
CA VAL A 93 4.88 -9.16 -2.74
C VAL A 93 5.69 -8.32 -1.74
N ILE A 94 6.60 -8.95 -0.98
CA ILE A 94 7.49 -8.25 -0.04
C ILE A 94 8.39 -7.26 -0.80
N ALA A 95 9.04 -7.70 -1.87
CA ALA A 95 9.89 -6.83 -2.71
C ALA A 95 9.10 -5.68 -3.34
N LEU A 96 7.86 -5.92 -3.79
CA LEU A 96 6.98 -4.87 -4.29
C LEU A 96 6.63 -3.85 -3.20
N LEU A 97 6.37 -4.31 -1.96
CA LEU A 97 6.06 -3.43 -0.84
C LEU A 97 7.29 -2.66 -0.34
N LEU A 98 8.51 -3.20 -0.47
CA LEU A 98 9.75 -2.45 -0.21
C LEU A 98 9.85 -1.27 -1.18
N ASP A 99 9.81 -1.54 -2.49
CA ASP A 99 9.83 -0.51 -3.54
C ASP A 99 8.72 0.54 -3.31
N ALA A 100 7.52 0.08 -2.91
CA ALA A 100 6.39 0.97 -2.66
C ALA A 100 6.57 1.82 -1.39
N THR A 101 7.14 1.26 -0.32
CA THR A 101 7.34 1.97 0.95
C THR A 101 8.41 3.06 0.79
N GLU A 102 9.48 2.79 0.06
CA GLU A 102 10.47 3.80 -0.32
C GLU A 102 9.84 4.95 -1.11
N MET A 103 8.94 4.64 -2.05
CA MET A 103 8.23 5.67 -2.80
C MET A 103 7.31 6.50 -1.92
N LEU A 104 6.57 5.86 -1.00
CA LEU A 104 5.74 6.55 -0.02
C LEU A 104 6.58 7.51 0.82
N GLU A 105 7.79 7.12 1.23
CA GLU A 105 8.74 7.99 1.92
C GLU A 105 9.09 9.23 1.08
N GLN A 106 9.44 9.03 -0.18
CA GLN A 106 9.79 10.16 -1.06
C GLN A 106 8.60 11.12 -1.23
N MET A 107 7.38 10.60 -1.36
CA MET A 107 6.17 11.44 -1.43
C MET A 107 5.96 12.25 -0.14
N VAL A 108 6.11 11.61 1.02
CA VAL A 108 5.99 12.26 2.33
C VAL A 108 7.10 13.30 2.52
N VAL A 109 8.36 13.00 2.21
CA VAL A 109 9.50 13.90 2.44
C VAL A 109 9.43 15.15 1.54
N THR A 110 8.96 15.00 0.30
CA THR A 110 8.86 16.10 -0.65
C THR A 110 7.61 16.96 -0.47
N LEU A 111 6.62 16.52 0.33
CA LEU A 111 5.40 17.28 0.62
C LEU A 111 5.69 18.72 1.06
N GLY A 112 5.05 19.71 0.42
CA GLY A 112 5.23 21.13 0.71
C GLY A 112 6.60 21.70 0.29
N THR A 113 7.28 21.06 -0.66
CA THR A 113 8.55 21.52 -1.24
C THR A 113 8.45 21.62 -2.76
N ASP A 114 9.32 22.41 -3.38
CA ASP A 114 9.43 22.52 -4.85
C ASP A 114 9.93 21.22 -5.53
N GLN A 115 10.27 20.20 -4.74
CA GLN A 115 10.69 18.88 -5.21
C GLN A 115 9.54 17.89 -5.32
N GLN A 116 8.29 18.31 -5.06
CA GLN A 116 7.11 17.51 -5.37
C GLN A 116 7.12 17.15 -6.86
N LYS A 117 7.28 15.86 -7.13
CA LYS A 117 7.19 15.30 -8.47
C LYS A 117 5.85 14.59 -8.61
N ASP A 118 5.38 14.50 -9.85
CA ASP A 118 4.20 13.69 -10.14
C ASP A 118 4.53 12.21 -9.84
N ILE A 119 3.57 11.48 -9.26
CA ILE A 119 3.72 10.06 -8.94
C ILE A 119 4.06 9.24 -10.20
N LYS A 120 3.61 9.69 -11.38
CA LYS A 120 3.95 9.10 -12.69
C LYS A 120 5.43 9.21 -13.05
N GLN A 121 6.16 10.14 -12.42
CA GLN A 121 7.60 10.29 -12.60
C GLN A 121 8.39 9.34 -11.70
N HIS A 122 7.75 8.78 -10.67
CA HIS A 122 8.35 7.81 -9.75
C HIS A 122 7.96 6.36 -10.07
N LEU A 123 6.75 6.15 -10.57
CA LEU A 123 6.24 4.85 -10.98
C LEU A 123 6.70 4.52 -12.39
N ASN A 124 7.82 3.80 -12.49
CA ASN A 124 8.28 3.27 -13.77
C ASN A 124 7.35 2.13 -14.25
N GLN A 125 7.39 1.84 -15.56
CA GLN A 125 6.58 0.78 -16.16
C GLN A 125 6.81 -0.57 -15.48
N THR A 126 8.04 -0.86 -15.06
CA THR A 126 8.39 -2.11 -14.38
C THR A 126 7.62 -2.30 -13.06
N PHE A 127 7.48 -1.25 -12.25
CA PHE A 127 6.70 -1.31 -11.01
C PHE A 127 5.22 -1.54 -11.30
N LEU A 128 4.67 -0.83 -12.29
CA LEU A 128 3.26 -0.99 -12.69
C LEU A 128 2.97 -2.40 -13.22
N ASP A 129 3.89 -2.96 -14.02
CA ASP A 129 3.77 -4.32 -14.54
C ASP A 129 3.80 -5.35 -13.40
N ARG A 130 4.71 -5.18 -12.41
CA ARG A 130 4.75 -6.05 -11.21
C ARG A 130 3.49 -5.94 -10.38
N LEU A 131 3.01 -4.72 -10.13
CA LEU A 131 1.81 -4.49 -9.34
C LEU A 131 0.55 -5.06 -10.02
N THR A 132 0.45 -4.89 -11.34
CA THR A 132 -0.63 -5.49 -12.15
C THR A 132 -0.57 -7.02 -12.05
N TRP A 133 0.60 -7.60 -12.24
CA TRP A 133 0.78 -9.05 -12.12
C TRP A 133 0.43 -9.56 -10.71
N VAL A 134 0.85 -8.88 -9.65
CA VAL A 134 0.49 -9.21 -8.26
C VAL A 134 -1.03 -9.13 -8.04
N SER A 135 -1.68 -8.10 -8.58
CA SER A 135 -3.15 -7.96 -8.53
C SER A 135 -3.86 -9.16 -9.18
N ASP A 136 -3.40 -9.58 -10.35
CA ASP A 136 -3.94 -10.73 -11.07
C ASP A 136 -3.78 -12.03 -10.27
N GLN A 137 -2.62 -12.26 -9.66
CA GLN A 137 -2.36 -13.43 -8.82
C GLN A 137 -3.31 -13.48 -7.60
N PHE A 138 -3.60 -12.34 -6.97
CA PHE A 138 -4.60 -12.29 -5.89
C PHE A 138 -6.02 -12.61 -6.38
N ALA A 139 -6.38 -12.19 -7.60
CA ALA A 139 -7.68 -12.48 -8.20
C ALA A 139 -7.84 -13.97 -8.53
N GLU A 140 -6.79 -14.63 -9.02
CA GLU A 140 -6.77 -16.07 -9.31
C GLU A 140 -6.94 -16.92 -8.05
N GLY A 141 -6.21 -16.60 -6.96
CA GLY A 141 -6.36 -17.29 -5.67
C GLY A 141 -7.77 -17.16 -5.08
N THR A 142 -8.41 -15.99 -5.23
CA THR A 142 -9.80 -15.76 -4.80
C THR A 142 -10.80 -16.54 -5.65
N ARG A 143 -10.58 -16.65 -6.96
CA ARG A 143 -11.46 -17.44 -7.85
C ARG A 143 -11.36 -18.94 -7.57
N ALA A 144 -10.15 -19.43 -7.29
CA ALA A 144 -9.93 -20.83 -6.91
C ALA A 144 -10.61 -21.18 -5.58
N SER A 145 -10.60 -20.30 -4.58
CA SER A 145 -11.29 -20.52 -3.30
C SER A 145 -12.82 -20.44 -3.43
N VAL A 146 -13.35 -19.52 -4.25
CA VAL A 146 -14.79 -19.40 -4.52
C VAL A 146 -15.35 -20.60 -5.30
N ALA A 147 -14.57 -21.20 -6.21
CA ALA A 147 -14.97 -22.43 -6.90
C ALA A 147 -15.15 -23.63 -5.94
N ILE A 148 -14.50 -23.59 -4.78
CA ILE A 148 -14.62 -24.60 -3.72
C ILE A 148 -15.75 -24.25 -2.74
N GLN A 149 -16.04 -22.96 -2.53
CA GLN A 149 -17.13 -22.46 -1.67
C GLN A 149 -18.52 -22.49 -2.36
N GLY A 150 -18.86 -23.61 -2.97
CA GLY A 150 -20.24 -23.93 -3.29
C GLY A 150 -21.01 -24.37 -2.05
N LYS A 151 -21.35 -23.43 -1.14
CA LYS A 151 -22.50 -23.42 -0.19
C LYS A 151 -22.26 -22.53 1.04
N GLY A 152 -22.74 -21.28 0.97
CA GLY A 152 -23.54 -20.72 2.07
C GLY A 152 -22.86 -19.96 3.22
N GLU A 153 -21.60 -19.55 3.13
CA GLU A 153 -20.99 -18.69 4.17
C GLU A 153 -20.92 -17.22 3.73
N LYS A 154 -21.39 -16.33 4.61
CA LYS A 154 -21.36 -14.88 4.40
C LYS A 154 -19.93 -14.37 4.57
N VAL A 155 -19.38 -13.87 3.47
CA VAL A 155 -18.17 -13.03 3.41
C VAL A 155 -18.31 -11.88 4.43
N PRO A 156 -17.43 -11.76 5.44
CA PRO A 156 -17.49 -10.66 6.42
C PRO A 156 -17.34 -9.29 5.75
N GLU A 157 -18.09 -8.28 6.22
CA GLU A 157 -18.09 -6.90 5.69
C GLU A 157 -16.72 -6.20 5.70
N ALA A 158 -15.73 -6.72 6.43
CA ALA A 158 -14.34 -6.28 6.38
C ALA A 158 -13.64 -6.58 5.02
N GLN A 159 -14.28 -7.37 4.15
CA GLN A 159 -13.81 -7.69 2.80
C GLN A 159 -14.50 -6.87 1.70
N LYS A 160 -14.93 -5.62 1.97
CA LYS A 160 -15.12 -4.66 0.88
C LYS A 160 -13.74 -4.40 0.26
N GLN A 161 -13.33 -5.30 -0.63
CA GLN A 161 -12.09 -5.24 -1.37
C GLN A 161 -12.11 -3.95 -2.18
N VAL A 162 -11.36 -2.96 -1.72
CA VAL A 162 -10.90 -1.91 -2.63
C VAL A 162 -10.11 -2.62 -3.71
N GLN A 163 -10.56 -2.52 -4.95
CA GLN A 163 -9.86 -3.16 -6.04
C GLN A 163 -8.59 -2.35 -6.31
N ILE A 164 -7.44 -3.03 -6.39
CA ILE A 164 -6.15 -2.41 -6.66
C ILE A 164 -6.24 -1.55 -7.93
N ASP A 165 -7.00 -2.03 -8.93
CA ASP A 165 -7.27 -1.33 -10.18
C ASP A 165 -7.99 0.02 -9.99
N ASP A 166 -8.93 0.11 -9.04
CA ASP A 166 -9.62 1.37 -8.73
C ASP A 166 -8.66 2.41 -8.12
N LEU A 167 -7.68 1.96 -7.34
CA LEU A 167 -6.64 2.81 -6.75
C LEU A 167 -5.64 3.27 -7.82
N LEU A 168 -5.25 2.38 -8.73
CA LEU A 168 -4.42 2.72 -9.88
C LEU A 168 -5.06 3.78 -10.77
N ALA A 169 -6.37 3.65 -11.03
CA ALA A 169 -7.14 4.64 -11.78
C ALA A 169 -7.20 6.00 -11.04
N GLN A 170 -7.38 6.00 -9.72
CA GLN A 170 -7.37 7.23 -8.91
C GLN A 170 -6.01 7.94 -8.91
N LEU A 171 -4.92 7.18 -8.99
CA LEU A 171 -3.56 7.71 -9.16
C LEU A 171 -3.27 8.14 -10.62
N GLY A 172 -4.20 7.91 -11.54
CA GLY A 172 -4.09 8.25 -12.96
C GLY A 172 -3.09 7.38 -13.73
N LEU A 173 -2.90 6.14 -13.30
CA LEU A 173 -1.90 5.20 -13.83
C LEU A 173 -2.48 4.24 -14.88
N THR A 174 -3.80 4.16 -14.99
CA THR A 174 -4.56 3.31 -15.91
C THR A 174 -5.77 4.06 -16.45
#